data_AF-A0A7Y5NAC9-F1
#
_entry.id   AF-A0A7Y5NAC9-F1
#
_cell.length_a   1.000
_cell.length_b   1.000
_cell.length_c   1.000
_cell.angle_alpha   90.00
_cell.angle_beta   90.00
_cell.angle_gamma   90.00
#
_symmetry.space_group_name_H-M   'P 1'
#
loop_
_entity.id
_entity.type
_entity.pdbx_description
1 polymer ?
#
loop_
_entity_poly.entity_id
_entity_poly.type
_entity_poly.pdbx_seq_one_letter_code
_entity_poly.pdbx_strand_id
1 'polypeptide(L)'
;MSLVTVEGKRIDPVANPIINFEARDDGHGQLRLALDYGVVKWNGMQRHVETEHGTLVGPEARWVAGRLMPRVNGVGASSRRIRGAVDWVDRSGGPEGFFPAMFAETRRLGLAYSAVDSFPAELRLALEMALHEDAERRAIEGELAQLEEAWKDAEHIAAIADNLFVSPEVRAKLRALKQRK
;
A
#
# COMPACT_ATOMS: atom_id res chain seq x y z
N MET A 1 16.15 -1.38 1.11
CA MET A 1 15.88 -2.71 0.54
C MET A 1 15.47 -3.61 1.70
N SER A 2 14.19 -3.98 1.80
CA SER A 2 13.66 -4.68 2.97
C SER A 2 13.69 -6.19 2.70
N LEU A 3 14.48 -6.92 3.49
CA LEU A 3 14.61 -8.37 3.38
C LEU A 3 13.55 -9.05 4.24
N VAL A 4 12.99 -10.16 3.76
CA VAL A 4 12.09 -11.04 4.53
C VAL A 4 12.77 -12.36 4.83
N THR A 5 12.39 -12.96 5.95
CA THR A 5 12.84 -14.30 6.32
C THR A 5 11.82 -15.31 5.84
N VAL A 6 12.21 -16.14 4.87
CA VAL A 6 11.43 -17.29 4.40
C VAL A 6 12.19 -18.54 4.82
N GLU A 7 11.58 -19.35 5.70
CA GLU A 7 12.19 -20.58 6.24
C GLU A 7 13.64 -20.38 6.75
N GLY A 8 13.88 -19.27 7.45
CA GLY A 8 15.20 -18.92 8.00
C GLY A 8 16.16 -18.25 7.02
N LYS A 9 15.81 -18.12 5.74
CA LYS A 9 16.63 -17.46 4.72
C LYS A 9 16.18 -16.03 4.49
N ARG A 10 17.13 -15.08 4.47
CA ARG A 10 16.83 -13.68 4.12
C ARG A 10 16.78 -13.52 2.61
N ILE A 11 15.62 -13.16 2.08
CA ILE A 11 15.40 -12.92 0.67
C ILE A 11 14.89 -11.49 0.43
N ASP A 12 15.30 -10.88 -0.69
CA ASP A 12 14.62 -9.71 -1.23
C ASP A 12 13.56 -10.19 -2.23
N PRO A 13 12.26 -10.08 -1.95
CA PRO A 13 11.21 -10.58 -2.83
C PRO A 13 11.12 -9.80 -4.15
N VAL A 14 11.71 -8.60 -4.21
CA VAL A 14 11.73 -7.78 -5.42
C VAL A 14 12.94 -8.08 -6.29
N ALA A 15 14.13 -8.22 -5.69
CA ALA A 15 15.33 -8.55 -6.45
C ALA A 15 15.43 -10.03 -6.84
N ASN A 16 14.75 -10.91 -6.11
CA ASN A 16 14.72 -12.34 -6.39
C ASN A 16 13.67 -12.67 -7.47
N PRO A 17 13.99 -13.47 -8.50
CA PRO A 17 12.99 -13.97 -9.44
C PRO A 17 11.99 -14.86 -8.71
N ILE A 18 10.82 -14.30 -8.42
CA ILE A 18 9.65 -15.05 -7.95
C ILE A 18 8.95 -15.60 -9.18
N ILE A 19 8.86 -16.93 -9.26
CA ILE A 19 8.37 -17.65 -10.44
C ILE A 19 6.85 -17.72 -10.39
N ASN A 20 6.30 -18.07 -9.23
CA ASN A 20 4.87 -18.14 -8.96
C ASN A 20 4.61 -17.76 -7.50
N PHE A 21 3.39 -17.29 -7.23
CA PHE A 21 2.87 -17.31 -5.87
C PHE A 21 1.38 -17.60 -5.83
N GLU A 22 0.98 -18.22 -4.73
CA GLU A 22 -0.40 -18.62 -4.47
C GLU A 22 -0.89 -17.92 -3.20
N ALA A 23 -2.05 -17.30 -3.29
CA ALA A 23 -2.74 -16.70 -2.17
C ALA A 23 -3.81 -17.66 -1.65
N ARG A 24 -3.68 -18.08 -0.39
CA ARG A 24 -4.64 -18.98 0.27
C ARG A 24 -5.06 -18.43 1.62
N ASP A 25 -6.21 -18.91 2.08
CA ASP A 25 -6.64 -18.78 3.47
C ASP A 25 -5.79 -19.73 4.32
N ASP A 26 -5.22 -19.24 5.43
CA ASP A 26 -4.49 -20.06 6.38
C ASP A 26 -5.41 -20.92 7.28
N GLY A 27 -6.74 -20.75 7.17
CA GLY A 27 -7.74 -21.42 8.00
C GLY A 27 -8.12 -20.62 9.26
N HIS A 28 -7.42 -19.51 9.50
CA HIS A 28 -7.68 -18.54 10.56
C HIS A 28 -8.05 -17.16 10.00
N GLY A 29 -8.30 -17.07 8.68
CA GLY A 29 -8.68 -15.84 8.00
C GLY A 29 -7.49 -14.94 7.66
N GLN A 30 -6.25 -15.43 7.76
CA GLN A 30 -5.07 -14.71 7.29
C GLN A 30 -4.65 -15.16 5.90
N LEU A 31 -3.91 -14.26 5.23
CA LEU A 31 -3.29 -14.56 3.94
C LEU A 31 -2.10 -15.50 4.18
N ARG A 32 -2.13 -16.67 3.55
CA ARG A 32 -0.99 -17.55 3.34
C ARG A 32 -0.48 -17.34 1.92
N LEU A 33 0.81 -17.04 1.80
CA LEU A 33 1.50 -16.84 0.52
C LEU A 33 2.51 -17.96 0.34
N ALA A 34 2.27 -18.86 -0.63
CA ALA A 34 3.30 -19.78 -1.10
C ALA A 34 4.03 -19.13 -2.27
N LEU A 35 5.36 -19.19 -2.30
CA LEU A 35 6.18 -18.56 -3.33
C LEU A 35 7.33 -19.45 -3.78
N ASP A 36 7.56 -19.46 -5.08
CA ASP A 36 8.71 -20.09 -5.73
C ASP A 36 9.75 -19.00 -6.01
N TYR A 37 10.95 -19.11 -5.45
CA TYR A 37 11.99 -18.08 -5.57
C TYR A 37 13.33 -18.68 -6.00
N GLY A 38 14.09 -17.92 -6.79
CA GLY A 38 15.40 -18.31 -7.27
C GLY A 38 16.51 -18.05 -6.24
N VAL A 39 17.25 -19.09 -5.87
CA VAL A 39 18.48 -18.95 -5.07
C VAL A 39 19.67 -19.09 -6.00
N VAL A 40 20.50 -18.03 -6.05
CA VAL A 40 21.74 -18.05 -6.83
C VAL A 40 22.77 -18.88 -6.07
N LYS A 41 23.21 -19.98 -6.68
CA LYS A 41 24.32 -20.81 -6.23
C LYS A 41 25.52 -20.65 -7.16
N TRP A 42 26.70 -20.68 -6.55
CA TRP A 42 27.97 -20.63 -7.26
C TRP A 42 28.60 -22.02 -7.21
N ASN A 43 28.92 -22.57 -8.39
CA ASN A 43 29.76 -23.75 -8.51
C ASN A 43 31.01 -23.37 -9.31
N GLY A 44 32.04 -22.91 -8.60
CA GLY A 44 33.24 -22.33 -9.22
C GLY A 44 32.91 -21.05 -10.00
N MET A 45 33.12 -21.06 -11.32
CA MET A 45 32.92 -19.90 -12.20
C MET A 45 31.50 -19.80 -12.78
N GLN A 46 30.65 -20.82 -12.58
CA GLN A 46 29.28 -20.85 -13.10
C GLN A 46 28.27 -20.45 -12.03
N ARG A 47 27.35 -19.55 -12.41
CA ARG A 47 26.16 -19.21 -11.64
C ARG A 47 25.00 -20.11 -12.07
N HIS A 48 24.36 -20.76 -11.11
CA HIS A 48 23.10 -21.49 -11.33
C HIS A 48 22.03 -20.90 -10.41
N VAL A 49 20.80 -20.82 -10.91
CA VAL A 49 19.63 -20.44 -10.11
C VAL A 49 18.88 -21.71 -9.81
N GLU A 50 18.83 -22.09 -8.53
CA GLU A 50 17.96 -23.17 -8.06
C GLU A 50 16.63 -22.58 -7.61
N THR A 51 15.54 -23.26 -7.92
CA THR A 51 14.22 -22.88 -7.40
C THR A 51 14.07 -23.45 -6.01
N GLU A 52 13.71 -22.60 -5.06
CA GLU A 52 13.26 -23.02 -3.75
C GLU A 52 11.82 -22.58 -3.54
N HIS A 53 11.13 -23.28 -2.63
CA HIS A 53 9.75 -23.02 -2.26
C HIS A 53 9.72 -22.51 -0.84
N GLY A 54 8.85 -21.55 -0.55
CA GLY A 54 8.65 -21.07 0.79
C GLY A 54 7.23 -20.59 1.04
N THR A 55 6.85 -20.57 2.32
CA THR A 55 5.55 -20.06 2.76
C THR A 55 5.73 -18.88 3.71
N LEU A 56 4.92 -17.84 3.50
CA LEU A 56 4.68 -16.77 4.46
C LEU A 56 3.21 -16.77 4.89
N VAL A 57 2.93 -16.28 6.10
CA VAL A 57 1.58 -16.16 6.64
C VAL A 57 1.41 -14.77 7.25
N GLY A 58 0.18 -14.26 7.27
CA GLY A 58 -0.17 -13.09 8.06
C GLY A 58 0.46 -11.78 7.55
N PRO A 59 0.97 -10.91 8.43
CA PRO A 59 1.52 -9.62 8.05
C PRO A 59 2.66 -9.70 7.03
N GLU A 60 3.56 -10.67 7.16
CA GLU A 60 4.69 -10.88 6.26
C GLU A 60 4.21 -11.28 4.87
N ALA A 61 3.19 -12.16 4.79
CA ALA A 61 2.57 -12.55 3.53
C ALA A 61 1.93 -11.34 2.84
N ARG A 62 1.19 -10.51 3.58
CA ARG A 62 0.56 -9.28 3.04
C ARG A 62 1.62 -8.31 2.53
N TRP A 63 2.67 -8.09 3.30
CA TRP A 63 3.75 -7.19 2.93
C TRP A 63 4.47 -7.64 1.64
N VAL A 64 4.82 -8.93 1.55
CA VAL A 64 5.45 -9.47 0.32
C VAL A 64 4.48 -9.42 -0.85
N ALA A 65 3.23 -9.85 -0.67
CA ALA A 65 2.23 -9.85 -1.73
C ALA A 65 2.03 -8.45 -2.31
N GLY A 66 1.89 -7.42 -1.47
CA GLY A 66 1.72 -6.03 -1.93
C GLY A 66 2.87 -5.58 -2.85
N ARG A 67 4.09 -6.08 -2.61
CA ARG A 67 5.25 -5.74 -3.44
C ARG A 67 5.38 -6.57 -4.72
N LEU A 68 4.73 -7.73 -4.78
CA LEU A 68 4.70 -8.60 -5.94
C LEU A 68 3.52 -8.30 -6.88
N MET A 69 2.38 -7.88 -6.34
CA MET A 69 1.16 -7.63 -7.12
C MET A 69 1.34 -6.66 -8.29
N PRO A 70 2.10 -5.54 -8.18
CA PRO A 70 2.33 -4.64 -9.32
C PRO A 70 2.98 -5.36 -10.52
N ARG A 71 3.83 -6.37 -10.27
CA ARG A 71 4.44 -7.18 -11.35
C ARG A 71 3.44 -8.13 -11.99
N VAL A 72 2.54 -8.71 -11.20
CA VAL A 72 1.50 -9.63 -11.69
C VAL A 72 0.43 -8.89 -12.49
N ASN A 73 0.01 -7.72 -12.03
CA ASN A 73 -0.97 -6.89 -12.73
C ASN A 73 -0.39 -6.17 -13.95
N GLY A 74 0.94 -5.99 -13.99
CA GLY A 74 1.63 -5.35 -15.11
C GLY A 74 1.36 -3.86 -15.17
N VAL A 75 1.54 -3.25 -16.35
CA VAL A 75 1.45 -1.79 -16.49
C VAL A 75 0.00 -1.36 -16.71
N GLY A 76 -0.57 -0.73 -15.69
CA GLY A 76 -1.81 0.04 -15.75
C GLY A 76 -3.08 -0.79 -15.94
N ALA A 77 -4.21 -0.20 -15.56
CA ALA A 77 -5.53 -0.80 -15.71
C ALA A 77 -6.46 0.15 -16.46
N SER A 78 -7.34 -0.40 -17.31
CA SER A 78 -8.40 0.40 -17.92
C SER A 78 -9.36 0.92 -16.85
N SER A 79 -10.00 2.08 -17.08
CA SER A 79 -10.97 2.64 -16.13
C SER A 79 -12.13 1.67 -15.81
N ARG A 80 -12.50 0.79 -16.76
CA ARG A 80 -13.50 -0.27 -16.51
C ARG A 80 -12.99 -1.28 -15.48
N ARG A 81 -11.75 -1.74 -15.62
CA ARG A 81 -11.14 -2.71 -14.70
C ARG A 81 -10.96 -2.10 -13.31
N ILE A 82 -10.53 -0.84 -13.25
CA ILE A 82 -10.40 -0.10 -11.98
C ILE A 82 -11.77 -0.05 -11.28
N ARG A 83 -12.83 0.35 -11.97
CA ARG A 83 -14.18 0.35 -11.39
C ARG A 83 -14.61 -1.04 -10.92
N GLY A 84 -14.38 -2.07 -11.72
CA GLY A 84 -14.69 -3.45 -11.33
C GLY A 84 -13.94 -3.91 -10.09
N ALA A 85 -12.70 -3.48 -9.90
CA ALA A 85 -11.90 -3.77 -8.72
C ALA A 85 -12.38 -3.01 -7.48
N VAL A 86 -12.70 -1.71 -7.61
CA VAL A 86 -13.30 -0.90 -6.55
C VAL A 86 -14.63 -1.52 -6.11
N ASP A 87 -15.51 -1.84 -7.05
CA ASP A 87 -16.79 -2.47 -6.76
C ASP A 87 -16.63 -3.81 -6.03
N TRP A 88 -15.50 -4.51 -6.23
CA TRP A 88 -15.16 -5.75 -5.55
C TRP A 88 -14.80 -5.51 -4.08
N VAL A 89 -13.93 -4.55 -3.82
CA VAL A 89 -13.53 -4.15 -2.46
C VAL A 89 -14.73 -3.64 -1.68
N ASP A 90 -15.53 -2.74 -2.28
CA ASP A 90 -16.70 -2.14 -1.63
C ASP A 90 -17.76 -3.19 -1.27
N ARG A 91 -18.12 -4.08 -2.21
CA ARG A 91 -19.09 -5.15 -1.95
C ARG A 91 -18.62 -6.17 -0.92
N SER A 92 -17.31 -6.25 -0.68
CA SER A 92 -16.73 -7.11 0.34
C SER A 92 -16.76 -6.48 1.74
N GLY A 93 -17.29 -5.26 1.90
CA GLY A 93 -17.25 -4.53 3.16
C GLY A 93 -15.92 -3.81 3.40
N GLY A 94 -15.23 -3.43 2.31
CA GLY A 94 -13.94 -2.78 2.36
C GLY A 94 -12.74 -3.75 2.42
N PRO A 95 -11.52 -3.20 2.59
CA PRO A 95 -10.27 -3.96 2.69
C PRO A 95 -10.30 -5.08 3.74
N GLU A 96 -10.97 -4.85 4.86
CA GLU A 96 -11.07 -5.76 6.00
C GLU A 96 -11.88 -7.02 5.66
N GLY A 97 -12.95 -6.88 4.88
CA GLY A 97 -13.79 -7.99 4.44
C GLY A 97 -13.37 -8.59 3.09
N PHE A 98 -12.43 -7.96 2.38
CA PHE A 98 -11.98 -8.39 1.06
C PHE A 98 -11.37 -9.80 1.04
N PHE A 99 -10.46 -10.14 1.95
CA PHE A 99 -9.76 -11.44 1.88
C PHE A 99 -10.71 -12.65 2.03
N PRO A 100 -11.61 -12.71 3.04
CA PRO A 100 -12.61 -13.77 3.10
C PRO A 100 -13.47 -13.88 1.85
N ALA A 101 -13.92 -12.75 1.29
CA ALA A 101 -14.74 -12.72 0.07
C ALA A 101 -13.96 -13.23 -1.15
N MET A 102 -12.71 -12.81 -1.31
CA MET A 102 -11.81 -13.26 -2.38
C MET A 102 -11.56 -14.77 -2.30
N PHE A 103 -11.28 -15.32 -1.11
CA PHE A 103 -11.09 -16.77 -0.95
C PHE A 103 -12.37 -17.58 -1.22
N ALA A 104 -13.54 -17.06 -0.85
CA ALA A 104 -14.80 -17.69 -1.20
C ALA A 104 -15.01 -17.73 -2.73
N GLU A 105 -14.70 -16.64 -3.42
CA GLU A 105 -14.86 -16.55 -4.87
C GLU A 105 -13.86 -17.41 -5.63
N THR A 106 -12.58 -17.42 -5.24
CA THR A 106 -11.59 -18.29 -5.89
C THR A 106 -11.94 -19.76 -5.73
N ARG A 107 -12.49 -20.18 -4.57
CA ARG A 107 -13.08 -21.52 -4.40
C ARG A 107 -14.25 -21.76 -5.36
N ARG A 108 -15.18 -20.81 -5.47
CA ARG A 108 -16.34 -20.91 -6.37
C ARG A 108 -15.94 -21.05 -7.84
N LEU A 109 -14.86 -20.38 -8.24
CA LEU A 109 -14.31 -20.42 -9.59
C LEU A 109 -13.38 -21.62 -9.85
N GLY A 110 -13.10 -22.46 -8.84
CA GLY A 110 -12.14 -23.57 -8.96
C GLY A 110 -10.67 -23.12 -9.01
N LEU A 111 -10.37 -21.89 -8.59
CA LEU A 111 -9.05 -21.26 -8.60
C LEU A 111 -8.35 -21.25 -7.23
N ALA A 112 -8.92 -21.90 -6.21
CA ALA A 112 -8.39 -21.87 -4.84
C ALA A 112 -6.96 -22.43 -4.69
N TYR A 113 -6.50 -23.22 -5.66
CA TYR A 113 -5.16 -23.80 -5.73
C TYR A 113 -4.35 -23.28 -6.92
N SER A 114 -4.84 -22.24 -7.60
CA SER A 114 -4.17 -21.65 -8.75
C SER A 114 -3.24 -20.52 -8.32
N ALA A 115 -2.21 -20.28 -9.11
CA ALA A 115 -1.37 -19.10 -8.97
C ALA A 115 -2.21 -17.82 -9.13
N VAL A 116 -1.79 -16.75 -8.45
CA VAL A 116 -2.55 -15.49 -8.42
C VAL A 116 -2.71 -14.87 -9.80
N ASP A 117 -1.77 -15.11 -10.72
CA ASP A 117 -1.83 -14.65 -12.12
C ASP A 117 -3.04 -15.18 -12.90
N SER A 118 -3.56 -16.33 -12.48
CA SER A 118 -4.69 -17.03 -13.07
C SER A 118 -6.03 -16.45 -12.62
N PHE A 119 -6.04 -15.57 -11.62
CA PHE A 119 -7.26 -14.90 -11.16
C PHE A 119 -7.75 -13.87 -12.18
N PRO A 120 -9.08 -13.59 -12.20
CA PRO A 120 -9.63 -12.51 -13.01
C PRO A 120 -8.90 -11.18 -12.77
N ALA A 121 -8.66 -10.40 -13.83
CA ALA A 121 -7.84 -9.21 -13.74
C ALA A 121 -8.40 -8.16 -12.75
N GLU A 122 -9.71 -8.05 -12.65
CA GLU A 122 -10.41 -7.20 -11.68
C GLU A 122 -10.17 -7.67 -10.25
N LEU A 123 -10.17 -8.98 -10.01
CA LEU A 123 -9.93 -9.57 -8.68
C LEU A 123 -8.46 -9.41 -8.27
N ARG A 124 -7.51 -9.55 -9.20
CA ARG A 124 -6.09 -9.27 -8.96
C ARG A 124 -5.84 -7.81 -8.67
N LEU A 125 -6.53 -6.90 -9.36
CA LEU A 125 -6.42 -5.47 -9.09
C LEU A 125 -7.04 -5.11 -7.72
N ALA A 126 -8.19 -5.70 -7.38
CA ALA A 126 -8.81 -5.53 -6.08
C ALA A 126 -7.89 -6.04 -4.94
N LEU A 127 -7.21 -7.17 -5.15
CA LEU A 127 -6.20 -7.69 -4.23
C LEU A 127 -5.03 -6.71 -4.05
N GLU A 128 -4.53 -6.13 -5.15
CA GLU A 128 -3.48 -5.10 -5.07
C GLU A 128 -3.94 -3.88 -4.26
N MET A 129 -5.14 -3.36 -4.52
CA MET A 129 -5.72 -2.23 -3.78
C MET A 129 -5.86 -2.56 -2.28
N ALA A 130 -6.45 -3.72 -1.96
CA ALA A 130 -6.63 -4.15 -0.57
C ALA A 130 -5.30 -4.34 0.19
N LEU A 131 -4.22 -4.73 -0.52
CA LEU A 131 -2.89 -4.87 0.07
C LEU A 131 -2.18 -3.53 0.31
N HIS A 132 -2.55 -2.47 -0.40
CA HIS A 132 -1.93 -1.15 -0.29
C HIS A 132 -2.70 -0.13 0.53
N GLU A 133 -4.00 -0.34 0.77
CA GLU A 133 -4.86 0.61 1.51
C GLU A 133 -4.22 1.13 2.81
N ASP A 134 -3.72 0.23 3.68
CA ASP A 134 -3.13 0.64 4.96
C ASP A 134 -1.87 1.51 4.77
N ALA A 135 -1.07 1.22 3.74
CA ALA A 135 0.13 1.99 3.44
C ALA A 135 -0.23 3.35 2.83
N GLU A 136 -1.22 3.38 1.94
CA GLU A 136 -1.74 4.60 1.33
C GLU A 136 -2.38 5.52 2.37
N ARG A 137 -3.20 4.98 3.27
CA ARG A 137 -3.81 5.72 4.38
C ARG A 137 -2.75 6.40 5.25
N ARG A 138 -1.71 5.68 5.65
CA ARG A 138 -0.60 6.25 6.45
C ARG A 138 0.19 7.30 5.69
N ALA A 139 0.39 7.12 4.38
CA ALA A 139 1.06 8.11 3.55
C ALA A 139 0.24 9.40 3.47
N ILE A 140 -1.07 9.29 3.25
CA ILE A 140 -2.01 10.42 3.21
C ILE A 140 -2.06 11.15 4.56
N GLU A 141 -2.14 10.41 5.67
CA GLU A 141 -2.11 11.00 7.02
C GLU A 141 -0.80 11.77 7.27
N GLY A 142 0.33 11.25 6.78
CA GLY A 142 1.62 11.92 6.86
C GLY A 142 1.69 13.20 6.01
N GLU A 143 1.17 13.17 4.79
CA GLU A 143 1.06 14.37 3.92
C GLU A 143 0.15 15.44 4.53
N LEU A 144 -0.98 15.02 5.12
CA LEU A 144 -1.90 15.93 5.80
C LEU A 144 -1.22 16.67 6.96
N ALA A 145 -0.39 15.97 7.75
CA ALA A 145 0.35 16.57 8.85
C ALA A 145 1.31 17.67 8.37
N GLN A 146 2.00 17.45 7.24
CA GLN A 146 2.89 18.46 6.64
C GLN A 146 2.12 19.68 6.13
N LEU A 147 0.95 19.46 5.51
CA LEU A 147 0.09 20.55 5.05
C LEU A 147 -0.45 21.40 6.21
N GLU A 148 -0.82 20.77 7.32
CA GLU A 148 -1.29 21.46 8.52
C GLU A 148 -0.19 22.34 9.14
N GLU A 149 1.04 21.85 9.19
CA GLU A 149 2.20 22.63 9.66
C GLU A 149 2.46 23.83 8.75
N ALA A 150 2.47 23.63 7.43
CA ALA A 150 2.65 24.72 6.46
C ALA A 150 1.53 25.77 6.55
N TRP A 151 0.29 25.35 6.81
CA TRP A 151 -0.83 26.27 7.02
C TRP A 151 -0.64 27.10 8.29
N LYS A 152 -0.22 26.50 9.42
CA LYS A 152 0.07 27.22 10.66
C LYS A 152 1.19 28.25 10.50
N ASP A 153 2.24 27.89 9.77
CA ASP A 153 3.34 28.81 9.47
C ASP A 153 2.87 29.99 8.61
N ALA A 154 2.02 29.74 7.60
CA ALA A 154 1.45 30.80 6.78
C ALA A 154 0.55 31.75 7.59
N GLU A 155 -0.30 31.22 8.49
CA GLU A 155 -1.11 32.01 9.42
C GLU A 155 -0.21 32.88 10.33
N HIS A 156 0.88 32.30 10.83
CA HIS A 156 1.83 33.04 11.67
C HIS A 156 2.51 34.19 10.89
N ILE A 157 2.94 33.95 9.65
CA ILE A 157 3.51 34.99 8.78
C ILE A 157 2.49 36.09 8.49
N ALA A 158 1.24 35.73 8.20
CA ALA A 158 0.17 36.70 7.97
C ALA A 158 -0.07 37.58 9.20
N ALA A 159 -0.11 36.99 10.41
CA ALA A 159 -0.25 37.73 11.66
C ALA A 159 0.93 38.69 11.93
N ILE A 160 2.15 38.33 11.52
CA ILE A 160 3.32 39.22 11.57
C ILE A 160 3.17 40.36 10.56
N ALA A 161 2.77 40.04 9.32
CA ALA A 161 2.57 41.00 8.23
C ALA A 161 1.53 42.07 8.58
N ASP A 162 0.41 41.69 9.20
CA ASP A 162 -0.62 42.60 9.69
C ASP A 162 -0.09 43.62 10.72
N ASN A 163 0.97 43.28 11.44
CA ASN A 163 1.57 44.12 12.49
C ASN A 163 2.80 44.91 12.06
N LEU A 164 3.39 44.61 10.89
CA LEU A 164 4.67 45.16 10.41
C LEU A 164 4.61 46.65 10.01
N PHE A 165 3.45 47.14 9.54
CA PHE A 165 3.33 48.49 8.98
C PHE A 165 2.59 49.50 9.87
N VAL A 166 2.23 49.12 11.11
CA VAL A 166 1.44 49.99 11.98
C VAL A 166 2.34 50.75 12.95
N SER A 167 2.59 52.04 12.67
CA SER A 167 3.37 52.91 13.56
C SER A 167 2.67 53.15 14.91
N PRO A 168 3.41 53.48 15.99
CA PRO A 168 2.83 53.83 17.28
C PRO A 168 1.81 54.98 17.21
N GLU A 169 2.07 56.02 16.38
CA GLU A 169 1.12 57.12 16.21
C GLU A 169 -0.19 56.70 15.52
N VAL A 170 -0.11 55.82 14.52
CA VAL A 170 -1.31 55.29 13.82
C VAL A 170 -2.16 54.45 14.78
N ARG A 171 -1.52 53.63 15.63
CA ARG A 171 -2.18 52.87 16.69
C ARG A 171 -2.87 53.76 17.73
N ALA A 172 -2.23 54.86 18.13
CA ALA A 172 -2.79 55.81 19.09
C ALA A 172 -4.01 56.56 18.52
N LYS A 173 -3.93 57.03 17.26
CA LYS A 173 -5.07 57.65 16.56
C LYS A 173 -6.26 56.71 16.40
N LEU A 174 -6.03 55.43 16.07
CA LEU A 174 -7.11 54.45 15.93
C LEU A 174 -7.87 54.19 17.25
N ARG A 175 -7.16 54.14 18.39
CA ARG A 175 -7.78 53.99 19.72
C ARG A 175 -8.62 55.21 20.10
N ALA A 176 -8.11 56.42 19.85
CA ALA A 176 -8.83 57.65 20.12
C ALA A 176 -10.13 57.78 19.29
N LEU A 177 -10.15 57.28 18.05
CA LEU A 177 -11.35 57.25 17.22
C LEU A 177 -12.39 56.22 17.69
N LYS A 178 -11.95 55.05 18.18
CA LYS A 178 -12.86 54.02 18.72
C LYS A 178 -13.54 54.43 20.04
N GLN A 179 -12.93 55.32 20.83
CA GLN A 179 -13.49 55.81 22.10
C GLN A 179 -14.45 57.00 21.95
N ARG A 180 -14.59 57.56 20.74
CA ARG A 180 -15.49 58.68 20.43
C ARG A 180 -16.81 58.25 19.79
N LYS A 181 -17.08 56.95 19.73
CA LYS A 181 -18.38 56.36 19.41
C LYS A 181 -18.98 55.81 20.71
#